data_AF-A0A2D2DQY2-F1
#
_entry.id   AF-A0A2D2DQY2-F1
#
_cell.length_a   1.000
_cell.length_b   1.000
_cell.length_c   1.000
_cell.angle_alpha   90.00
_cell.angle_beta   90.00
_cell.angle_gamma   90.00
#
_symmetry.space_group_name_H-M   'P 1'
#
loop_
_entity.id
_entity.type
_entity.pdbx_description
1 polymer ?
#
loop_
_entity_poly.entity_id
_entity_poly.type
_entity_poly.pdbx_seq_one_letter_code
_entity_poly.pdbx_strand_id
1 'polypeptide(L)'
;MKNIHQRVLAVLLSTACLGAFAAPGEGGLPPPRGPLFGQGVELTDAQEDKVFAILHAQKPKRREHARTLHDSQDALRALGNAEQFDDAKASSLAQAAGKALAALALLDARTDAQVRAVLTPEQRKQSADDRPRRQPRS
;
A
#
# COMPACT_ATOMS: atom_id res chain seq x y z
N MET A 1 -3.64 49.97 -38.77
CA MET A 1 -3.13 50.13 -37.39
C MET A 1 -1.82 49.36 -37.30
N LYS A 2 -0.77 50.03 -36.82
CA LYS A 2 0.64 49.77 -37.10
C LYS A 2 1.33 49.01 -35.95
N ASN A 3 2.24 48.09 -36.33
CA ASN A 3 3.49 47.65 -35.67
C ASN A 3 3.35 46.75 -34.43
N ILE A 4 3.73 45.46 -34.46
CA ILE A 4 5.11 44.93 -34.42
C ILE A 4 5.95 45.68 -33.40
N HIS A 5 6.33 45.03 -32.29
CA HIS A 5 7.70 44.95 -31.78
C HIS A 5 7.78 43.91 -30.65
N GLN A 6 8.70 42.96 -30.83
CA GLN A 6 9.28 42.14 -29.78
C GLN A 6 9.91 43.03 -28.68
N ARG A 7 10.11 42.46 -27.48
CA ARG A 7 11.41 42.30 -26.78
C ARG A 7 11.28 42.38 -25.24
N VAL A 8 12.19 41.66 -24.58
CA VAL A 8 12.72 41.84 -23.20
C VAL A 8 11.85 41.22 -22.09
N LEU A 9 12.18 40.06 -21.48
CA LEU A 9 13.34 39.68 -20.63
C LEU A 9 13.25 40.24 -19.20
N ALA A 10 13.05 39.35 -18.22
CA ALA A 10 13.44 39.40 -16.80
C ALA A 10 12.73 38.24 -16.08
N VAL A 11 13.37 37.08 -15.84
CA VAL A 11 14.12 36.74 -14.60
C VAL A 11 13.56 37.43 -13.36
N LEU A 12 13.01 36.66 -12.41
CA LEU A 12 13.31 36.82 -10.99
C LEU A 12 13.05 35.53 -10.20
N LEU A 13 14.04 35.25 -9.35
CA LEU A 13 14.19 34.21 -8.34
C LEU A 13 12.93 33.89 -7.53
N SER A 14 12.74 32.59 -7.25
CA SER A 14 12.44 31.97 -5.94
C SER A 14 12.33 30.46 -6.25
N THR A 15 12.82 29.49 -5.48
CA THR A 15 12.82 29.37 -4.02
C THR A 15 13.87 28.30 -3.67
N ALA A 16 14.60 28.51 -2.56
CA ALA A 16 15.41 27.47 -1.95
C ALA A 16 14.53 26.32 -1.48
N CYS A 17 14.88 25.08 -1.81
CA CYS A 17 14.47 23.90 -1.07
C CYS A 17 15.73 23.14 -0.62
N LEU A 18 16.22 23.46 0.58
CA LEU A 18 16.88 22.45 1.39
C LEU A 18 15.81 21.45 1.84
N GLY A 19 15.81 20.28 1.23
CA GLY A 19 15.09 19.10 1.71
C GLY A 19 16.09 17.96 1.82
N ALA A 20 16.56 17.68 3.04
CA ALA A 20 17.31 16.49 3.33
C ALA A 20 16.45 15.26 3.01
N PHE A 21 16.72 14.59 1.89
CA PHE A 21 16.13 13.30 1.59
C PHE A 21 16.91 12.22 2.35
N ALA A 22 16.68 12.14 3.66
CA ALA A 22 16.88 10.90 4.37
C ALA A 22 15.77 9.96 3.90
N ALA A 23 16.09 9.02 3.00
CA ALA A 23 15.22 7.91 2.66
C ALA A 23 15.58 6.72 3.55
N PRO A 24 14.84 6.43 4.64
CA PRO A 24 14.85 5.10 5.22
C PRO A 24 13.74 4.27 4.56
N GLY A 25 14.11 3.07 4.11
CA GLY A 25 13.17 1.99 3.85
C GLY A 25 12.89 1.77 2.37
N GLU A 26 13.45 0.69 1.86
CA GLU A 26 12.95 0.00 0.68
C GLU A 26 11.42 -0.02 0.71
N GLY A 27 10.79 0.44 -0.38
CA GLY A 27 9.35 0.41 -0.60
C GLY A 27 8.80 -1.01 -0.78
N GLY A 28 9.31 -1.97 0.00
CA GLY A 28 8.77 -3.30 0.11
C GLY A 28 7.39 -3.23 0.77
N LEU A 29 6.44 -3.95 0.17
CA LEU A 29 5.17 -4.23 0.80
C LEU A 29 5.44 -4.72 2.24
N PRO A 30 4.79 -4.18 3.28
CA PRO A 30 4.91 -4.77 4.61
C PRO A 30 4.64 -6.27 4.50
N PRO A 31 5.40 -7.12 5.22
CA PRO A 31 5.27 -8.57 5.11
C PRO A 31 3.81 -8.95 5.30
N PRO A 32 3.31 -9.99 4.59
CA PRO A 32 1.93 -10.42 4.69
C PRO A 32 1.62 -10.64 6.17
N ARG A 33 0.81 -9.75 6.75
CA ARG A 33 0.38 -9.91 8.12
C ARG A 33 -0.58 -11.08 8.11
N GLY A 34 -0.23 -12.14 8.84
CA GLY A 34 -1.21 -13.15 9.21
C GLY A 34 -2.40 -12.48 9.91
N PRO A 35 -3.55 -13.17 10.02
CA PRO A 35 -4.72 -12.60 10.67
C PRO A 35 -4.33 -12.05 12.04
N LEU A 36 -4.67 -10.79 12.27
CA LEU A 36 -4.41 -10.05 13.51
C LEU A 36 -5.37 -10.53 14.60
N PHE A 37 -5.22 -11.77 15.05
CA PHE A 37 -5.68 -12.11 16.39
C PHE A 37 -4.75 -11.39 17.37
N GLY A 38 -5.31 -10.80 18.44
CA GLY A 38 -4.50 -10.42 19.59
C GLY A 38 -3.75 -11.66 20.09
N GLN A 39 -2.54 -11.49 20.62
CA GLN A 39 -1.83 -12.58 21.28
C GLN A 39 -2.74 -13.14 22.38
N GLY A 40 -3.15 -14.41 22.29
CA GLY A 40 -3.92 -15.08 23.35
C GLY A 40 -5.28 -15.67 22.98
N VAL A 41 -5.78 -15.48 21.75
CA VAL A 41 -6.99 -16.20 21.31
C VAL A 41 -6.64 -17.62 20.88
N GLU A 42 -6.97 -18.60 21.71
CA GLU A 42 -6.88 -20.01 21.32
C GLU A 42 -8.04 -20.39 20.39
N LEU A 43 -7.69 -21.01 19.26
CA LEU A 43 -8.64 -21.53 18.29
C LEU A 43 -8.82 -23.04 18.51
N THR A 44 -10.03 -23.54 18.27
CA THR A 44 -10.25 -24.99 18.12
C THR A 44 -9.73 -25.46 16.77
N ASP A 45 -9.38 -26.74 16.62
CA ASP A 45 -8.95 -27.33 15.34
C ASP A 45 -9.91 -26.98 14.18
N ALA A 46 -11.22 -27.08 14.44
CA ALA A 46 -12.25 -26.75 13.44
C ALA A 46 -12.28 -25.25 13.08
N GLN A 47 -11.84 -24.36 13.96
CA GLN A 47 -11.67 -22.93 13.66
C GLN A 47 -10.36 -22.68 12.91
N GLU A 48 -9.27 -23.34 13.27
CA GLU A 48 -7.99 -23.27 12.56
C GLU A 48 -8.13 -23.70 11.11
N ASP A 49 -8.81 -24.82 10.85
CA ASP A 49 -9.09 -25.30 9.50
C ASP A 49 -9.85 -24.27 8.65
N LYS A 50 -10.85 -23.61 9.25
CA LYS A 50 -11.61 -22.55 8.58
C LYS A 50 -10.75 -21.34 8.28
N VAL A 51 -9.93 -20.91 9.24
CA VAL A 51 -8.99 -19.80 9.05
C VAL A 51 -7.99 -20.15 7.95
N PHE A 52 -7.41 -21.34 7.98
CA PHE A 52 -6.50 -21.82 6.95
C PHE A 52 -7.16 -21.80 5.57
N ALA A 53 -8.37 -22.36 5.44
CA ALA A 53 -9.12 -22.37 4.18
C ALA A 53 -9.37 -20.95 3.65
N ILE A 54 -9.79 -20.01 4.51
CA ILE A 54 -9.99 -18.59 4.16
C ILE A 54 -8.67 -18.00 3.64
N LEU A 55 -7.58 -18.13 4.38
CA LEU A 55 -6.29 -17.55 3.99
C LEU A 55 -5.77 -18.14 2.68
N HIS A 56 -5.88 -19.46 2.52
CA HIS A 56 -5.38 -20.17 1.35
C HIS A 56 -6.17 -19.78 0.08
N ALA A 57 -7.49 -19.63 0.19
CA ALA A 57 -8.35 -19.21 -0.92
C ALA A 57 -7.99 -17.82 -1.47
N GLN A 58 -7.48 -16.91 -0.63
CA GLN A 58 -7.10 -15.56 -1.05
C GLN A 58 -5.69 -15.45 -1.64
N LYS A 59 -4.83 -16.47 -1.47
CA LYS A 59 -3.42 -16.42 -1.91
C LYS A 59 -3.24 -16.08 -3.40
N PRO A 60 -4.00 -16.67 -4.36
CA PRO A 60 -3.82 -16.36 -5.77
C PRO A 60 -4.08 -14.89 -6.09
N LYS A 61 -5.20 -14.34 -5.61
CA LYS A 61 -5.57 -12.92 -5.81
C LYS A 61 -4.58 -11.97 -5.15
N ARG A 62 -4.13 -12.28 -3.94
CA ARG A 62 -3.08 -11.50 -3.26
C ARG A 62 -1.81 -11.46 -4.11
N ARG A 63 -1.37 -12.61 -4.62
CA ARG A 63 -0.16 -12.70 -5.44
C ARG A 63 -0.28 -11.89 -6.74
N GLU A 64 -1.44 -11.93 -7.39
CA GLU A 64 -1.72 -11.15 -8.59
C GLU A 64 -1.63 -9.64 -8.35
N HIS A 65 -2.31 -9.14 -7.31
CA HIS A 65 -2.26 -7.71 -6.97
C HIS A 65 -0.87 -7.28 -6.50
N ALA A 66 -0.19 -8.10 -5.70
CA ALA A 66 1.17 -7.81 -5.25
C ALA A 66 2.17 -7.74 -6.41
N ARG A 67 2.06 -8.66 -7.38
CA ARG A 67 2.86 -8.61 -8.61
C ARG A 67 2.60 -7.31 -9.37
N THR A 68 1.33 -6.97 -9.62
CA THR A 68 0.96 -5.75 -10.35
C THR A 68 1.50 -4.49 -9.67
N LEU A 69 1.41 -4.42 -8.34
CA LEU A 69 1.93 -3.32 -7.56
C LEU A 69 3.45 -3.20 -7.70
N HIS A 70 4.17 -4.30 -7.50
CA HIS A 70 5.63 -4.34 -7.60
C HIS A 70 6.10 -3.96 -9.02
N ASP A 71 5.55 -4.60 -10.04
CA ASP A 71 5.93 -4.35 -11.44
C ASP A 71 5.65 -2.89 -11.84
N SER A 72 4.55 -2.31 -11.37
CA SER A 72 4.20 -0.90 -11.65
C SER A 72 5.16 0.07 -10.94
N GLN A 73 5.53 -0.22 -9.69
CA GLN A 73 6.47 0.60 -8.91
C GLN A 73 7.88 0.54 -9.50
N ASP A 74 8.33 -0.65 -9.91
CA ASP A 74 9.64 -0.82 -10.53
C ASP A 74 9.72 -0.14 -11.89
N ALA A 75 8.68 -0.27 -12.72
CA ALA A 75 8.59 0.46 -13.98
C ALA A 75 8.56 1.98 -13.79
N LEU A 76 7.84 2.48 -12.77
CA LEU A 76 7.81 3.91 -12.46
C LEU A 76 9.18 4.41 -11.98
N ARG A 77 9.87 3.63 -11.14
CA ARG A 77 11.24 3.94 -10.70
C ARG A 77 12.21 3.95 -11.87
N ALA A 78 12.10 2.99 -12.79
CA ALA A 78 12.92 2.94 -14.00
C ALA A 78 12.69 4.17 -14.89
N LEU A 79 11.43 4.61 -15.05
CA LEU A 79 11.08 5.80 -15.84
C LEU A 79 11.65 7.08 -15.24
N GLY A 80 11.70 7.19 -13.90
CA GLY A 80 12.34 8.32 -13.21
C GLY A 80 13.86 8.43 -13.42
N ASN A 81 14.51 7.34 -13.83
CA ASN A 81 15.95 7.29 -14.13
C ASN A 81 16.26 7.30 -15.63
N ALA A 82 15.23 7.39 -16.50
CA ALA A 82 15.41 7.43 -17.94
C ALA A 82 15.95 8.80 -18.40
N GLU A 83 16.60 8.84 -19.56
CA GLU A 83 17.09 10.08 -20.18
C GLU A 83 15.94 11.07 -20.49
N GLN A 84 14.76 10.54 -20.82
CA GLN A 84 13.56 11.32 -21.06
C GLN A 84 12.42 10.81 -20.18
N PHE A 85 11.74 11.75 -19.53
CA PHE A 85 10.58 11.45 -18.70
C PHE A 85 9.29 11.55 -19.54
N ASP A 86 8.49 10.47 -19.52
CA ASP A 86 7.17 10.43 -20.15
C ASP A 86 6.09 10.55 -19.07
N ASP A 87 5.54 11.76 -18.92
CA ASP A 87 4.49 12.05 -17.93
C ASP A 87 3.24 11.17 -18.08
N ALA A 88 2.84 10.86 -19.32
CA ALA A 88 1.64 10.06 -19.58
C ALA A 88 1.85 8.61 -19.13
N LYS A 89 3.02 8.04 -19.43
CA LYS A 89 3.40 6.70 -18.96
C LYS A 89 3.59 6.67 -17.44
N ALA A 90 4.23 7.69 -16.86
CA ALA A 90 4.41 7.79 -15.41
C ALA A 90 3.06 7.82 -14.68
N SER A 91 2.11 8.64 -15.17
CA SER A 91 0.75 8.72 -14.63
C SER A 91 0.02 7.37 -14.71
N SER A 92 0.13 6.66 -15.84
CA SER A 92 -0.49 5.35 -16.01
C SER A 92 0.07 4.30 -15.04
N LEU A 93 1.40 4.24 -14.88
CA LEU A 93 2.07 3.35 -13.92
C LEU A 93 1.69 3.66 -12.47
N ALA A 94 1.64 4.95 -12.10
CA ALA A 94 1.22 5.38 -10.78
C ALA A 94 -0.24 4.98 -10.49
N GLN A 95 -1.14 5.13 -11.46
CA GLN A 95 -2.54 4.69 -11.33
C GLN A 95 -2.66 3.17 -11.19
N ALA A 96 -1.87 2.40 -11.94
CA ALA A 96 -1.84 0.95 -11.83
C ALA A 96 -1.38 0.49 -10.44
N ALA A 97 -0.29 1.07 -9.92
CA ALA A 97 0.18 0.83 -8.57
C ALA A 97 -0.89 1.18 -7.51
N GLY A 98 -1.52 2.35 -7.63
CA GLY A 98 -2.59 2.79 -6.72
C GLY A 98 -3.79 1.83 -6.69
N LYS A 99 -4.24 1.36 -7.86
CA LYS A 99 -5.33 0.39 -7.96
C LYS A 99 -4.96 -0.96 -7.33
N ALA A 100 -3.76 -1.47 -7.58
CA ALA A 100 -3.29 -2.72 -7.00
C ALA A 100 -3.17 -2.64 -5.47
N LEU A 101 -2.65 -1.52 -4.95
CA LEU A 101 -2.57 -1.26 -3.52
C LEU A 101 -3.96 -1.21 -2.86
N ALA A 102 -4.92 -0.50 -3.49
CA ALA A 102 -6.29 -0.46 -3.01
C ALA A 102 -6.95 -1.85 -3.00
N ALA A 103 -6.70 -2.65 -4.03
CA ALA A 103 -7.21 -4.02 -4.10
C ALA A 103 -6.64 -4.92 -2.99
N LEU A 104 -5.33 -4.81 -2.69
CA LEU A 104 -4.70 -5.51 -1.57
C LEU A 104 -5.32 -5.11 -0.22
N ALA A 105 -5.49 -3.81 0.03
CA ALA A 105 -6.08 -3.32 1.27
C ALA A 105 -7.51 -3.83 1.47
N LEU A 106 -8.31 -3.85 0.40
CA LEU A 106 -9.67 -4.39 0.43
C LEU A 106 -9.69 -5.90 0.64
N LEU A 107 -8.75 -6.63 0.03
CA LEU A 107 -8.58 -8.07 0.22
C LEU A 107 -8.23 -8.38 1.68
N ASP A 108 -7.32 -7.62 2.29
CA ASP A 108 -6.95 -7.73 3.70
C ASP A 108 -8.16 -7.51 4.61
N ALA A 109 -8.86 -6.39 4.44
CA ALA A 109 -10.02 -6.06 5.26
C ALA A 109 -11.14 -7.13 5.19
N ARG A 110 -11.39 -7.67 3.98
CA ARG A 110 -12.36 -8.77 3.80
C ARG A 110 -11.91 -10.05 4.47
N THR A 111 -10.63 -10.39 4.32
CA THR A 111 -10.03 -11.58 4.96
C THR A 111 -10.14 -11.48 6.47
N ASP A 112 -9.78 -10.34 7.05
CA ASP A 112 -9.89 -10.08 8.48
C ASP A 112 -11.34 -10.17 8.99
N ALA A 113 -12.30 -9.66 8.21
CA ALA A 113 -13.72 -9.78 8.55
C ALA A 113 -14.19 -11.24 8.53
N GLN A 114 -13.80 -12.02 7.52
CA GLN A 114 -14.13 -13.45 7.43
C GLN A 114 -13.51 -14.24 8.58
N VAL A 115 -12.24 -14.00 8.88
CA VAL A 115 -11.53 -14.66 9.98
C VAL A 115 -12.17 -14.32 11.33
N ARG A 116 -12.53 -13.05 11.56
CA ARG A 116 -13.23 -12.63 12.80
C ARG A 116 -14.60 -13.30 12.96
N ALA A 117 -15.27 -13.65 11.86
CA ALA A 117 -16.55 -14.35 11.89
C ALA A 117 -16.42 -15.84 12.29
N VAL A 118 -15.22 -16.42 12.23
CA VAL A 118 -14.95 -17.79 12.72
C VAL A 118 -14.89 -17.84 14.26
N LEU A 119 -14.61 -16.69 14.89
CA LEU A 119 -14.47 -16.58 16.34
C LEU A 119 -15.83 -16.55 17.07
N THR A 120 -15.86 -17.15 18.26
CA THR A 120 -16.98 -17.01 19.20
C THR A 120 -17.11 -15.56 19.69
N PRO A 121 -18.28 -15.14 20.23
CA PRO A 121 -18.43 -13.83 20.83
C PRO A 121 -17.38 -13.53 21.91
N GLU A 122 -17.00 -14.52 22.71
CA GLU A 122 -16.02 -14.42 23.78
C GLU A 122 -14.60 -14.20 23.22
N GLN A 123 -14.19 -15.02 22.25
CA GLN A 123 -12.91 -14.87 21.54
C GLN A 123 -12.82 -13.51 20.82
N ARG A 124 -13.94 -13.01 20.28
CA ARG A 124 -14.00 -11.67 19.65
C ARG A 124 -13.76 -10.56 20.67
N LYS A 125 -14.33 -10.64 21.87
CA LYS A 125 -14.07 -9.67 22.96
C LYS A 125 -12.60 -9.68 23.35
N GLN A 126 -12.04 -10.87 23.59
CA GLN A 126 -10.62 -11.02 23.93
C GLN A 126 -9.70 -10.44 22.83
N SER A 127 -10.00 -10.73 21.56
CA SER A 127 -9.23 -10.17 20.43
C SER A 127 -9.28 -8.64 20.32
N ALA A 128 -10.35 -8.01 20.83
CA ALA A 128 -10.51 -6.55 20.81
C ALA A 128 -9.71 -5.89 21.94
N ASP A 129 -9.65 -6.55 23.10
CA ASP A 129 -8.96 -6.07 24.29
C ASP A 129 -7.42 -6.19 24.16
N ASP A 130 -6.93 -7.24 23.50
CA ASP A 130 -5.50 -7.50 23.28
C ASP A 130 -4.90 -6.78 22.06
N ARG A 131 -5.69 -5.99 21.33
CA ARG A 131 -5.14 -5.20 20.23
C ARG A 131 -4.22 -4.15 20.85
N PRO A 132 -2.88 -4.18 20.61
CA PRO A 132 -1.99 -3.20 21.21
C PRO A 132 -2.56 -1.83 20.88
N ARG A 133 -2.81 -1.02 21.94
CA ARG A 133 -3.11 0.40 21.77
C ARG A 133 -2.01 0.88 20.83
N ARG A 134 -2.35 1.23 19.59
CA ARG A 134 -1.40 1.78 18.64
C ARG A 134 -0.89 3.05 19.30
N GLN A 135 0.20 2.95 20.05
CA GLN A 135 0.91 4.13 20.50
C GLN A 135 1.33 4.81 19.20
N PRO A 136 1.03 6.12 19.03
CA PRO A 136 1.57 6.84 17.92
C PRO A 136 3.08 6.61 17.96
N ARG A 137 3.66 6.12 16.87
CA ARG A 137 5.11 6.02 16.75
C ARG A 137 5.61 7.47 16.85
N SER A 138 6.18 7.82 17.99
CA SER A 138 6.88 9.09 18.24
C SER A 138 8.12 9.18 17.36
#